data_AF-A0A969IG24-F1
#
_entry.id   AF-A0A969IG24-F1
#
_cell.length_a   1.000
_cell.length_b   1.000
_cell.length_c   1.000
_cell.angle_alpha   90.00
_cell.angle_beta   90.00
_cell.angle_gamma   90.00
#
_symmetry.space_group_name_H-M   'P 1'
#
loop_
_entity.id
_entity.type
_entity.pdbx_description
1 polymer ?
#
loop_
_entity_poly.entity_id
_entity_poly.type
_entity_poly.pdbx_seq_one_letter_code
_entity_poly.pdbx_strand_id
1 'polypeptide(L)'
;MRLLRANWASITVLDLSSAALDLAKGRLGNASERAQWIIADVTRWQPSRTYDVWHDRAIFHFLTTPEDRAAYVDRMTRALAPGAHGDHRQRSPLDGPERVQL
;
A
#
# COMPACT_ATOMS: atom_id res chain seq x y z
N MET A 1 7.45 -0.54 6.67
CA MET A 1 8.61 -1.28 6.13
C MET A 1 8.77 -2.67 6.75
N ARG A 2 7.67 -3.39 7.03
CA ARG A 2 7.70 -4.75 7.61
C ARG A 2 7.54 -5.85 6.54
N LEU A 3 7.12 -5.49 5.33
CA LEU A 3 6.89 -6.42 4.22
C LEU A 3 8.16 -6.89 3.52
N LEU A 4 9.26 -6.12 3.54
CA LEU A 4 10.53 -6.54 2.91
C LEU A 4 11.29 -7.66 3.66
N ARG A 5 10.77 -8.10 4.82
CA ARG A 5 11.41 -9.14 5.67
C ARG A 5 10.73 -10.51 5.62
N ALA A 6 9.56 -10.61 4.99
CA ALA A 6 8.96 -11.89 4.64
C ALA A 6 9.33 -12.22 3.19
N ASN A 7 9.37 -13.50 2.83
CA ASN A 7 9.88 -14.02 1.55
C ASN A 7 8.98 -13.68 0.34
N TRP A 8 8.44 -12.46 0.28
CA TRP A 8 7.64 -11.96 -0.81
C TRP A 8 8.53 -11.78 -2.04
N ALA A 9 8.21 -12.52 -3.10
CA ALA A 9 9.02 -12.59 -4.30
C ALA A 9 8.97 -11.31 -5.15
N SER A 10 7.92 -10.50 -5.01
CA SER A 10 7.69 -9.32 -5.85
C SER A 10 6.97 -8.23 -5.06
N ILE A 11 7.67 -7.11 -4.83
CA ILE A 11 7.13 -5.97 -4.09
C ILE A 11 7.00 -4.80 -5.07
N THR A 12 5.86 -4.13 -5.06
CA THR A 12 5.66 -2.86 -5.78
C THR A 12 5.39 -1.76 -4.76
N VAL A 13 6.05 -0.63 -4.93
CA VAL A 13 5.81 0.61 -4.17
C VAL A 13 5.31 1.66 -5.15
N LEU A 14 4.12 2.19 -4.88
CA LEU A 14 3.48 3.24 -5.67
C LEU A 14 3.30 4.47 -4.79
N ASP A 15 3.74 5.63 -5.28
CA ASP A 15 3.53 6.93 -4.63
C ASP A 15 3.39 8.01 -5.71
N LEU A 16 2.64 9.07 -5.41
CA LEU A 16 2.50 10.21 -6.33
C LEU A 16 3.79 11.07 -6.37
N SER A 17 4.55 11.07 -5.28
CA SER A 17 5.74 11.91 -5.10
C SER A 17 7.01 11.15 -5.45
N SER A 18 7.68 11.55 -6.54
CA SER A 18 9.01 11.05 -6.89
C SER A 18 10.02 11.27 -5.77
N ALA A 19 9.97 12.43 -5.10
CA ALA A 19 10.83 12.74 -3.97
C ALA A 19 10.62 11.79 -2.79
N ALA A 20 9.36 11.40 -2.51
CA ALA A 20 9.07 10.41 -1.46
C ALA A 20 9.63 9.04 -1.81
N LEU A 21 9.54 8.62 -3.08
CA LEU A 21 10.14 7.37 -3.55
C LEU A 21 11.66 7.40 -3.44
N ASP A 22 12.31 8.50 -3.81
CA ASP A 22 13.77 8.62 -3.73
C ASP A 22 14.28 8.59 -2.29
N LEU A 23 13.57 9.23 -1.36
CA LEU A 23 13.82 9.11 0.07
C LEU A 23 13.65 7.66 0.58
N ALA A 24 12.60 6.97 0.12
CA ALA A 24 12.35 5.58 0.49
C ALA A 24 13.43 4.63 -0.06
N LYS A 25 13.85 4.82 -1.31
CA LYS A 25 14.96 4.09 -1.93
C LYS A 25 16.26 4.33 -1.16
N GLY A 26 16.59 5.58 -0.86
CA GLY A 26 17.79 5.94 -0.09
C GLY A 26 17.84 5.25 1.29
N ARG A 27 16.70 5.15 1.98
CA ARG A 27 16.59 4.44 3.27
C ARG A 27 16.75 2.93 3.15
N LEU A 28 16.38 2.34 2.01
CA LEU A 28 16.50 0.90 1.76
C LEU A 28 17.87 0.48 1.21
N GLY A 29 18.63 1.41 0.63
CA GLY A 29 19.88 1.11 -0.05
C GLY A 29 19.70 0.00 -1.10
N ASN A 30 20.59 -0.98 -1.11
CA ASN A 30 20.55 -2.11 -2.07
C ASN A 30 19.26 -2.94 -1.98
N ALA A 31 18.55 -2.93 -0.85
CA ALA A 31 17.28 -3.64 -0.74
C ALA A 31 16.18 -3.03 -1.63
N SER A 32 16.35 -1.79 -2.10
CA SER A 32 15.42 -1.13 -3.01
C SER A 32 15.34 -1.79 -4.40
N GLU A 33 16.39 -2.50 -4.83
CA GLU A 33 16.45 -3.22 -6.11
C GLU A 33 15.45 -4.37 -6.19
N ARG A 34 14.99 -4.86 -5.03
CA ARG A 34 14.00 -5.94 -4.92
C ARG A 34 12.55 -5.45 -5.09
N ALA A 35 12.35 -4.15 -5.27
CA ALA A 35 11.03 -3.55 -5.42
C ALA A 35 10.89 -2.85 -6.77
N GLN A 36 9.69 -2.92 -7.34
CA GLN A 36 9.28 -2.07 -8.45
C GLN A 36 8.74 -0.76 -7.90
N TRP A 37 9.13 0.36 -8.52
CA TRP A 37 8.79 1.70 -8.06
C TRP A 37 7.94 2.40 -9.12
N ILE A 38 6.74 2.80 -8.76
CA ILE A 38 5.78 3.42 -9.68
C ILE A 38 5.44 4.82 -9.17
N ILE A 39 5.67 5.84 -10.01
CA ILE A 39 5.21 7.20 -9.73
C ILE A 39 3.82 7.32 -10.37
N ALA A 40 2.77 7.30 -9.55
CA ALA A 40 1.39 7.39 -10.05
C ALA A 40 0.42 7.82 -8.95
N ASP A 41 -0.70 8.39 -9.38
CA ASP A 41 -1.87 8.61 -8.54
C ASP A 41 -2.63 7.29 -8.35
N VAL A 42 -2.71 6.79 -7.13
CA VAL A 42 -3.37 5.51 -6.81
C VAL A 42 -4.86 5.50 -7.16
N THR A 43 -5.53 6.65 -7.21
CA THR A 43 -6.96 6.74 -7.56
C THR A 43 -7.19 6.55 -9.07
N ARG A 44 -6.18 6.88 -9.88
CA ARG A 44 -6.22 6.83 -11.35
C ARG A 44 -5.41 5.68 -11.94
N TRP A 45 -4.48 5.14 -11.17
CA TRP A 45 -3.60 4.06 -11.58
C TRP A 45 -4.38 2.79 -11.89
N GLN A 46 -3.93 2.08 -12.93
CA GLN A 46 -4.50 0.81 -13.35
C GLN A 46 -3.46 -0.29 -13.18
N PRO A 47 -3.77 -1.36 -12.42
CA PRO A 47 -2.85 -2.47 -12.23
C PRO A 47 -2.65 -3.23 -13.55
N SER A 48 -1.39 -3.42 -13.95
CA SER A 48 -1.01 -4.32 -15.05
C SER A 48 -0.87 -5.78 -14.63
N ARG A 49 -0.97 -6.06 -13.32
CA ARG A 49 -0.92 -7.39 -12.70
C ARG A 49 -1.72 -7.39 -11.39
N THR A 50 -2.07 -8.57 -10.91
CA THR A 50 -2.67 -8.75 -9.58
C THR A 50 -1.63 -8.95 -8.49
N TYR A 51 -2.04 -8.75 -7.24
CA TYR A 51 -1.22 -8.82 -6.04
C TYR A 51 -1.93 -9.66 -4.97
N ASP A 52 -1.16 -10.44 -4.21
CA ASP A 52 -1.68 -11.28 -3.11
C ASP A 52 -1.91 -10.48 -1.82
N VAL A 53 -1.22 -9.34 -1.68
CA VAL A 53 -1.30 -8.46 -0.53
C VAL A 53 -1.27 -7.01 -0.97
N TRP A 54 -2.22 -6.23 -0.46
CA TRP A 54 -2.20 -4.77 -0.55
C TRP A 54 -1.96 -4.17 0.84
N HIS A 55 -1.03 -3.23 0.92
CA HIS A 55 -0.69 -2.55 2.16
C HIS A 55 -0.55 -1.06 1.93
N ASP A 56 -1.45 -0.28 2.53
CA ASP A 56 -1.39 1.17 2.55
C ASP A 56 -1.05 1.65 3.96
N ARG A 57 -0.13 2.62 4.05
CA ARG A 57 0.30 3.21 5.31
C ARG A 57 -0.06 4.68 5.46
N ALA A 58 -0.58 5.34 4.43
CA ALA A 58 -0.70 6.79 4.48
C ALA A 58 -1.76 7.42 3.56
N ILE A 59 -2.20 6.78 2.48
CA ILE A 59 -2.98 7.52 1.46
C ILE A 59 -4.40 7.80 1.95
N PHE A 60 -5.00 6.92 2.73
CA PHE A 60 -6.39 7.09 3.15
C PHE A 60 -6.68 8.36 3.99
N HIS A 61 -5.70 8.93 4.70
CA HIS A 61 -5.87 10.21 5.41
C HIS A 61 -5.88 11.43 4.47
N PHE A 62 -5.30 11.30 3.29
CA PHE A 62 -5.25 12.37 2.27
C PHE A 62 -6.42 12.30 1.29
N LEU A 63 -7.15 11.18 1.22
CA LEU A 63 -8.39 11.04 0.45
C LEU A 63 -9.55 11.69 1.22
N THR A 64 -9.71 12.99 1.06
CA THR A 64 -10.72 13.78 1.79
C THR A 64 -12.10 13.73 1.15
N THR A 65 -12.19 13.43 -0.15
CA THR A 65 -13.46 13.33 -0.88
C THR A 65 -14.00 11.90 -0.89
N PRO A 66 -15.33 11.70 -0.86
CA PRO A 66 -15.95 10.39 -1.07
C PRO A 66 -15.55 9.74 -2.40
N GLU A 67 -15.38 10.54 -3.45
CA GLU A 67 -15.03 10.10 -4.80
C GLU A 67 -13.64 9.49 -4.82
N ASP A 68 -12.66 10.13 -4.18
CA ASP A 68 -11.29 9.63 -4.11
C ASP A 68 -11.19 8.32 -3.31
N ARG A 69 -12.01 8.17 -2.25
CA ARG A 69 -12.09 6.93 -1.48
C ARG A 69 -12.70 5.79 -2.30
N ALA A 70 -13.77 6.07 -3.04
CA ALA A 70 -14.40 5.08 -3.91
C ALA A 70 -13.45 4.64 -5.03
N ALA A 71 -12.76 5.59 -5.67
CA ALA A 71 -11.75 5.31 -6.68
C ALA A 71 -10.62 4.45 -6.11
N TYR A 72 -10.09 4.80 -4.93
CA TYR A 72 -9.06 4.00 -4.26
C TYR A 72 -9.50 2.56 -4.00
N VAL A 73 -10.71 2.36 -3.45
CA VAL A 73 -11.23 1.01 -3.18
C VAL A 73 -11.41 0.21 -4.48
N ASP A 74 -11.91 0.83 -5.55
CA ASP A 74 -12.01 0.19 -6.87
C ASP A 74 -10.63 -0.23 -7.39
N ARG A 75 -9.62 0.65 -7.32
CA ARG A 75 -8.25 0.32 -7.77
C ARG A 75 -7.62 -0.79 -6.93
N MET A 76 -7.75 -0.72 -5.61
CA MET A 76 -7.28 -1.77 -4.70
C MET A 76 -7.94 -3.11 -5.04
N THR A 77 -9.25 -3.11 -5.24
CA THR A 77 -10.02 -4.33 -5.53
C THR A 77 -9.59 -4.96 -6.85
N ARG A 78 -9.37 -4.15 -7.90
CA ARG A 78 -8.86 -4.62 -9.20
C ARG A 78 -7.43 -5.11 -9.14
N ALA A 79 -6.62 -4.57 -8.23
CA ALA A 79 -5.24 -4.95 -8.06
C ALA A 79 -5.10 -6.25 -7.25
N LEU A 80 -6.09 -6.63 -6.44
CA LEU A 80 -6.03 -7.84 -5.62
C LEU A 80 -6.45 -9.09 -6.41
N ALA A 81 -5.69 -10.18 -6.24
CA ALA A 81 -6.10 -11.49 -6.76
C ALA A 81 -7.33 -12.03 -5.98
N PRO A 82 -8.16 -12.91 -6.57
CA PRO A 82 -9.23 -13.57 -5.82
C PRO A 82 -8.66 -14.33 -4.59
N GLY A 83 -9.17 -14.04 -3.40
CA GLY A 83 -8.68 -14.62 -2.13
C GLY A 83 -7.46 -13.91 -1.52
N ALA A 84 -6.95 -12.86 -2.15
CA ALA A 84 -5.91 -12.01 -1.61
C ALA A 84 -6.40 -11.21 -0.39
N HIS A 85 -5.48 -10.92 0.54
CA HIS A 85 -5.79 -10.20 1.78
C HIS A 85 -5.33 -8.74 1.65
N GLY A 86 -6.26 -7.79 1.71
CA GLY A 86 -5.95 -6.37 1.87
C GLY A 86 -5.85 -6.03 3.36
N ASP A 87 -4.67 -5.72 3.88
CA ASP A 87 -4.55 -5.10 5.22
C ASP A 87 -4.82 -3.60 5.08
N HIS A 88 -6.11 -3.24 4.99
CA HIS A 88 -6.56 -1.85 5.12
C HIS A 88 -6.83 -1.58 6.59
N ARG A 89 -5.80 -1.27 7.39
CA ARG A 89 -6.03 -0.87 8.79
C ARG A 89 -6.72 0.48 8.86
N GLN A 90 -8.05 0.48 8.81
CA GLN A 90 -8.85 1.47 9.52
C GLN A 90 -8.87 1.07 10.99
N ARG A 91 -8.37 1.93 11.88
CA ARG A 91 -8.78 1.86 13.28
C ARG A 91 -10.23 2.37 13.31
N SER A 92 -11.20 1.48 13.40
CA SER A 92 -12.57 1.87 13.74
C SER A 92 -12.59 2.37 15.18
N PRO A 93 -13.32 3.47 15.53
CA PRO A 93 -13.43 3.93 16.91
C PRO A 93 -14.15 2.94 17.85
N LEU A 94 -14.72 1.87 17.29
CA LEU A 94 -15.53 0.88 18.00
C LEU A 94 -14.72 -0.35 18.47
N ASP A 95 -13.46 -0.48 18.07
CA ASP A 95 -12.61 -1.56 18.56
C ASP A 95 -11.96 -1.13 19.89
N GLY A 96 -12.59 -1.55 20.97
CA GLY A 96 -12.15 -1.35 22.35
C GLY A 96 -10.73 -1.91 22.62
N PRO A 97 -10.14 -1.57 23.79
CA PRO A 97 -8.72 -1.73 24.02
C PRO A 97 -8.40 -3.18 24.42
N GLU A 98 -8.06 -4.05 23.47
CA GLU A 98 -7.56 -5.39 23.81
C GLU A 98 -6.05 -5.53 23.58
N ARG A 99 -5.36 -5.24 24.70
CA ARG A 99 -4.18 -5.90 25.27
C ARG A 99 -3.03 -6.27 24.33
N VAL A 100 -1.99 -5.45 24.43
CA VAL A 100 -0.58 -5.81 24.19
C VAL A 100 -0.19 -6.93 25.15
N GLN A 101 0.20 -8.09 24.62
CA GLN A 101 1.16 -8.96 25.29
C GLN A 101 2.47 -8.91 24.49
N LEU A 102 3.53 -8.84 25.29
CA LEU A 102 4.92 -8.53 24.97
C LEU A 102 5.54 -9.45 23.91
#